data_AF-A0A397D6V5-F1
#
_entry.id   AF-A0A397D6V5-F1
#
_cell.length_a   1.000
_cell.length_b   1.000
_cell.length_c   1.000
_cell.angle_alpha   90.00
_cell.angle_beta   90.00
_cell.angle_gamma   90.00
#
_symmetry.space_group_name_H-M   'P 1'
#
loop_
_entity.id
_entity.type
_entity.pdbx_description
1 polymer ?
#
loop_
_entity_poly.entity_id
_entity_poly.type
_entity_poly.pdbx_seq_one_letter_code
_entity_poly.pdbx_strand_id
1 'polypeptide(L)'
;MKLFRAIVLLPLLALLVDQTTASHHHHKTAKPVKAYAAEDSSVDDYLAQVRGSMCLPNVTCGSDGKSCKTDCEFRMAQCKDTDLKEVESDKCEVLATASVIRYVKDTVDAKLEAWKDQLGADAPSSTIVPSVLKSKALKLEGSSLEIRGPVYRTFVWIPELKAVVDGVLMVSNIHTFVAERKRQTPESRAEWIRGLEQIQALKPSIIISGHALPGDLTDDEAPAFTAAYFREFEAQIPLARNSTDLIAAMKEKYPGFQDESSLELSAQVIKGERKW
;
A
#
# COMPACT_ATOMS: atom_id res chain seq x y z
N MET A 1 29.61 0.06 -3.92
CA MET A 1 29.26 0.37 -2.51
C MET A 1 28.32 1.57 -2.33
N LYS A 2 27.66 2.08 -3.39
CA LYS A 2 26.79 3.28 -3.33
C LYS A 2 25.28 3.00 -3.36
N LEU A 3 24.87 1.77 -3.66
CA LEU A 3 23.45 1.41 -3.83
C LEU A 3 22.76 0.87 -2.56
N PHE A 4 23.51 0.56 -1.50
CA PHE A 4 22.93 0.10 -0.22
C PHE A 4 22.17 1.21 0.53
N ARG A 5 22.27 2.47 0.09
CA ARG A 5 21.63 3.63 0.75
C ARG A 5 20.16 3.84 0.37
N ALA A 6 19.70 3.31 -0.76
CA ALA A 6 18.31 3.46 -1.19
C ALA A 6 17.31 2.63 -0.35
N ILE A 7 17.80 1.60 0.35
CA ILE A 7 16.94 0.67 1.12
C ILE A 7 16.46 1.29 2.45
N VAL A 8 17.17 2.30 2.98
CA VAL A 8 16.84 2.94 4.27
C VAL A 8 15.68 3.96 4.16
N LEU A 9 15.30 4.37 2.94
CA LEU A 9 14.20 5.32 2.68
C LEU A 9 12.82 4.65 2.49
N LEU A 10 12.76 3.32 2.44
CA LEU A 10 11.52 2.55 2.21
C LEU A 10 10.62 2.28 3.45
N PRO A 11 11.07 2.31 4.72
CA PRO A 11 10.17 2.01 5.83
C PRO A 11 9.16 3.14 6.11
N LEU A 12 9.33 4.34 5.53
CA LEU A 12 8.35 5.43 5.67
C LEU A 12 7.11 5.28 4.78
N LEU A 13 7.17 4.51 3.68
CA LEU A 13 5.98 4.27 2.84
C LEU A 13 5.06 3.16 3.37
N ALA A 14 5.56 2.30 4.25
CA ALA A 14 4.77 1.27 4.94
C ALA A 14 3.89 1.83 6.07
N LEU A 15 4.20 3.03 6.59
CA LEU A 15 3.54 3.64 7.75
C LEU A 15 2.15 4.26 7.47
N LEU A 16 1.65 4.19 6.23
CA LEU A 16 0.34 4.77 5.87
C LEU A 16 -0.76 3.71 5.63
N VAL A 17 -0.49 2.42 5.85
CA VAL A 17 -1.45 1.33 5.54
C VAL A 17 -1.71 0.36 6.71
N ASP A 18 -0.96 0.45 7.82
CA ASP A 18 -1.09 -0.54 8.90
C ASP A 18 -1.95 -0.04 10.09
N GLN A 19 -2.59 -1.00 10.77
CA GLN A 19 -3.20 -0.99 12.11
C GLN A 19 -4.67 -1.49 12.22
N THR A 20 -4.99 -2.67 11.67
CA THR A 20 -6.18 -3.49 12.05
C THR A 20 -5.95 -4.27 13.34
N THR A 21 -6.54 -3.85 14.47
CA THR A 21 -7.25 -4.74 15.43
C THR A 21 -8.02 -3.92 16.48
N ALA A 22 -9.36 -4.08 16.58
CA ALA A 22 -10.17 -4.07 17.83
C ALA A 22 -11.69 -3.96 17.56
N SER A 23 -12.50 -4.60 18.41
CA SER A 23 -13.86 -5.12 18.16
C SER A 23 -15.06 -4.33 18.75
N HIS A 24 -16.20 -4.41 18.04
CA HIS A 24 -17.64 -4.39 18.38
C HIS A 24 -18.29 -3.46 19.46
N HIS A 25 -19.28 -2.64 19.05
CA HIS A 25 -20.75 -2.94 19.13
C HIS A 25 -21.65 -1.86 18.42
N HIS A 26 -22.87 -2.29 18.04
CA HIS A 26 -24.02 -1.76 17.25
C HIS A 26 -24.44 -0.26 17.38
N HIS A 27 -25.23 0.42 16.49
CA HIS A 27 -26.36 0.10 15.58
C HIS A 27 -26.72 1.27 14.60
N LYS A 28 -27.17 0.96 13.35
CA LYS A 28 -28.23 1.56 12.45
C LYS A 28 -28.28 3.10 12.17
N THR A 29 -28.61 3.69 11.00
CA THR A 29 -29.12 3.36 9.64
C THR A 29 -29.24 4.68 8.83
N ALA A 30 -28.98 4.69 7.50
CA ALA A 30 -29.82 5.37 6.46
C ALA A 30 -29.20 5.27 5.03
N LYS A 31 -30.06 5.17 4.01
CA LYS A 31 -29.81 5.08 2.54
C LYS A 31 -30.04 6.47 1.87
N PRO A 32 -30.03 6.60 0.52
CA PRO A 32 -28.93 6.43 -0.44
C PRO A 32 -28.76 7.71 -1.32
N VAL A 33 -27.63 7.88 -2.03
CA VAL A 33 -27.58 8.81 -3.18
C VAL A 33 -26.91 8.13 -4.38
N LYS A 34 -27.56 8.26 -5.53
CA LYS A 34 -27.18 7.73 -6.86
C LYS A 34 -25.79 8.25 -7.27
N ALA A 35 -25.00 7.39 -7.93
CA ALA A 35 -23.82 7.82 -8.66
C ALA A 35 -23.97 7.49 -10.15
N TYR A 36 -23.75 8.52 -10.96
CA TYR A 36 -23.62 8.48 -12.40
C TYR A 36 -22.31 7.79 -12.81
N ALA A 37 -22.36 7.12 -13.96
CA ALA A 37 -21.19 6.70 -14.72
C ALA A 37 -20.48 7.94 -15.29
N ALA A 38 -19.15 7.93 -15.29
CA ALA A 38 -18.35 8.76 -16.18
C ALA A 38 -17.04 8.05 -16.50
N GLU A 39 -16.86 7.83 -17.80
CA GLU A 39 -15.69 7.30 -18.48
C GLU A 39 -14.48 8.23 -18.32
N ASP A 40 -13.29 7.65 -18.54
CA ASP A 40 -12.01 8.34 -18.64
C ASP A 40 -12.05 9.43 -19.71
N SER A 41 -12.16 10.69 -19.28
CA SER A 41 -11.71 11.82 -20.07
C SER A 41 -11.15 12.90 -19.14
N SER A 42 -9.92 13.34 -19.45
CA SER A 42 -9.27 14.56 -18.95
C SER A 42 -8.53 14.45 -17.61
N VAL A 43 -7.29 13.92 -17.67
CA VAL A 43 -6.25 14.20 -16.67
C VAL A 43 -5.99 15.71 -16.55
N ASP A 44 -6.23 16.47 -17.62
CA ASP A 44 -5.97 17.91 -17.70
C ASP A 44 -6.95 18.76 -16.87
N ASP A 45 -8.24 18.39 -16.80
CA ASP A 45 -9.21 19.07 -15.93
C ASP A 45 -8.94 18.81 -14.44
N TYR A 46 -8.38 17.64 -14.10
CA TYR A 46 -8.01 17.30 -12.73
C TYR A 46 -6.77 18.08 -12.25
N LEU A 47 -5.78 18.28 -13.12
CA LEU A 47 -4.55 19.01 -12.81
C LEU A 47 -4.81 20.51 -12.53
N ALA A 48 -5.86 21.10 -13.11
CA ALA A 48 -6.23 22.49 -12.88
C ALA A 48 -6.80 22.75 -11.47
N GLN A 49 -7.26 21.71 -10.76
CA GLN A 49 -7.99 21.84 -9.49
C GLN A 49 -7.13 21.61 -8.24
N VAL A 50 -5.85 21.24 -8.38
CA VAL A 50 -4.97 20.88 -7.27
C VAL A 50 -3.88 21.94 -7.09
N ARG A 51 -4.15 22.98 -6.29
CA ARG A 51 -3.13 23.85 -5.71
C ARG A 51 -3.08 23.64 -4.20
N GLY A 52 -1.93 23.17 -3.71
CA GLY A 52 -1.62 23.04 -2.29
C GLY A 52 -0.86 21.74 -1.98
N SER A 53 0.45 21.74 -2.18
CA SER A 53 1.37 20.69 -1.71
C SER A 53 1.66 20.91 -0.22
N MET A 54 1.34 19.94 0.64
CA MET A 54 1.70 19.96 2.06
C MET A 54 2.87 19.01 2.30
N CYS A 55 3.91 19.52 2.96
CA CYS A 55 5.19 18.85 3.12
C CYS A 55 5.26 18.05 4.42
N LEU A 56 5.94 16.90 4.40
CA LEU A 56 6.30 16.16 5.62
C LEU A 56 7.32 16.96 6.46
N PRO A 57 7.43 16.73 7.79
CA PRO A 57 8.45 17.35 8.63
C PRO A 57 9.86 17.08 8.08
N ASN A 58 10.78 18.04 8.29
CA ASN A 58 12.13 18.07 7.72
C ASN A 58 12.95 16.82 8.09
N VAL A 59 12.89 15.79 7.25
CA VAL A 59 13.81 14.65 7.34
C VAL A 59 15.11 15.05 6.68
N THR A 60 16.18 15.18 7.48
CA THR A 60 17.51 15.53 6.99
C THR A 60 18.32 14.25 6.76
N CYS A 61 18.90 14.07 5.58
CA CYS A 61 19.74 12.91 5.28
C CYS A 61 21.22 13.26 5.41
N GLY A 62 21.91 12.53 6.28
CA GLY A 62 23.35 12.64 6.49
C GLY A 62 24.17 11.90 5.45
N SER A 63 25.40 12.35 5.26
CA SER A 63 26.39 11.72 4.37
C SER A 63 26.84 10.34 4.84
N ASP A 64 26.48 9.92 6.05
CA ASP A 64 26.60 8.55 6.55
C ASP A 64 25.45 7.65 6.06
N GLY A 65 24.39 8.22 5.46
CA GLY A 65 23.20 7.52 4.98
C GLY A 65 22.10 7.38 6.04
N LYS A 66 22.20 8.08 7.18
CA LYS A 66 21.15 8.11 8.20
C LYS A 66 20.24 9.30 8.01
N SER A 67 18.96 9.10 8.28
CA SER A 67 17.96 10.15 8.28
C SER A 67 17.66 10.60 9.72
N CYS A 68 17.68 11.90 9.96
CA CYS A 68 17.25 12.53 11.20
C CYS A 68 15.83 13.09 11.03
N LYS A 69 14.98 12.97 12.05
CA LYS A 69 13.56 13.36 11.95
C LYS A 69 13.37 14.87 11.92
N THR A 70 14.39 15.61 12.36
CA THR A 70 14.41 17.06 12.36
C THR A 70 15.83 17.58 12.09
N ASP A 71 15.93 18.81 11.60
CA ASP A 71 17.21 19.52 11.46
C ASP A 71 17.95 19.65 12.81
N CYS A 72 17.21 19.72 13.93
CA CYS A 72 17.79 19.78 15.27
C CYS A 72 18.49 18.46 15.64
N GLU A 73 17.85 17.33 15.36
CA GLU A 73 18.46 16.01 15.55
C GLU A 73 19.68 15.83 14.65
N PHE A 74 19.63 16.34 13.42
CA PHE A 74 20.77 16.29 12.51
C PHE A 74 21.96 17.10 13.03
N ARG A 75 21.73 18.33 13.49
CA ARG A 75 22.77 19.16 14.10
C ARG A 75 23.37 18.52 15.35
N MET A 76 22.56 17.87 16.18
CA MET A 76 23.02 17.09 17.33
C MET A 76 23.93 15.92 16.90
N ALA A 77 23.65 15.27 15.78
CA ALA A 77 24.52 14.24 15.21
C ALA A 77 25.84 14.82 14.68
N GLN A 78 25.81 16.00 14.04
CA GLN A 78 27.00 16.71 13.59
C GLN A 78 27.93 17.14 14.73
N CYS A 79 27.38 17.40 15.93
CA CYS A 79 28.20 17.64 17.12
C CYS A 79 28.99 16.40 17.58
N LYS A 80 28.55 15.18 17.20
CA LYS A 80 29.23 13.91 17.54
C LYS A 80 30.14 13.44 16.41
N ASP A 81 29.79 13.75 15.17
CA ASP A 81 30.58 13.46 13.98
C ASP A 81 30.69 14.75 13.14
N THR A 82 31.81 15.46 13.29
CA THR A 82 32.03 16.73 12.62
C THR A 82 32.21 16.61 11.10
N ASP A 83 32.46 15.39 10.60
CA ASP A 83 32.58 15.11 9.17
C ASP A 83 31.22 14.81 8.53
N LEU A 84 30.16 14.65 9.34
CA LEU A 84 28.80 14.42 8.87
C LEU A 84 28.27 15.64 8.12
N LYS A 85 28.27 15.55 6.80
CA LYS A 85 27.65 16.53 5.90
C LYS A 85 26.19 16.22 5.67
N GLU A 86 25.38 17.26 5.58
CA GLU A 86 24.04 17.20 5.02
C GLU A 86 24.15 16.84 3.53
N VAL A 87 23.38 15.85 3.09
CA VAL A 87 23.33 15.45 1.68
C VAL A 87 22.03 15.89 1.03
N GLU A 88 20.93 15.85 1.78
CA GLU A 88 19.62 16.31 1.34
C GLU A 88 18.87 16.87 2.56
N SER A 89 18.29 18.07 2.42
CA SER A 89 17.51 18.74 3.46
C SER A 89 16.27 19.36 2.86
N ASP A 90 15.43 18.56 2.22
CA ASP A 90 14.22 19.06 1.60
C ASP A 90 12.97 18.35 2.10
N LYS A 91 11.93 19.16 2.22
CA LYS A 91 10.54 18.77 2.35
C LYS A 91 10.21 17.72 1.29
N CYS A 92 10.15 16.46 1.68
CA CYS A 92 9.83 15.37 0.75
C CYS A 92 8.40 15.53 0.23
N GLU A 93 8.26 15.52 -1.10
CA GLU A 93 6.95 15.50 -1.74
C GLU A 93 6.39 14.07 -1.70
N VAL A 94 5.17 13.91 -1.18
CA VAL A 94 4.45 12.65 -1.26
C VAL A 94 3.76 12.59 -2.61
N LEU A 95 4.19 11.67 -3.47
CA LEU A 95 3.66 11.51 -4.82
C LEU A 95 2.72 10.31 -4.91
N ALA A 96 1.61 10.48 -5.61
CA ALA A 96 0.72 9.36 -5.95
C ALA A 96 0.09 9.57 -7.34
N THR A 97 -0.40 8.49 -7.95
CA THR A 97 -1.15 8.60 -9.21
C THR A 97 -2.44 9.38 -8.98
N ALA A 98 -2.94 10.08 -10.01
CA ALA A 98 -4.19 10.84 -9.91
C ALA A 98 -5.37 9.98 -9.39
N SER A 99 -5.44 8.72 -9.81
CA SER A 99 -6.45 7.78 -9.36
C SER A 99 -6.35 7.46 -7.86
N VAL A 100 -5.13 7.28 -7.33
CA VAL A 100 -4.92 7.09 -5.89
C VAL A 100 -5.31 8.36 -5.12
N ILE A 101 -4.97 9.55 -5.61
CA ILE A 101 -5.33 10.82 -4.94
C ILE A 101 -6.84 10.99 -4.90
N ARG A 102 -7.54 10.73 -6.02
CA ARG A 102 -9.01 10.71 -6.04
C ARG A 102 -9.57 9.71 -5.04
N TYR A 103 -9.01 8.50 -4.99
CA TYR A 103 -9.45 7.48 -4.04
C TYR A 103 -9.26 7.90 -2.58
N VAL A 104 -8.11 8.51 -2.24
CA VAL A 104 -7.84 9.04 -0.90
C VAL A 104 -8.86 10.12 -0.55
N LYS A 105 -9.07 11.11 -1.43
CA LYS A 105 -10.07 12.17 -1.19
C LYS A 105 -11.49 11.62 -0.97
N ASP A 106 -11.86 10.58 -1.72
CA ASP A 106 -13.17 9.94 -1.61
C ASP A 106 -13.37 9.13 -0.32
N THR A 107 -12.28 8.71 0.34
CA THR A 107 -12.34 7.70 1.42
C THR A 107 -11.74 8.15 2.74
N VAL A 108 -10.97 9.24 2.77
CA VAL A 108 -10.19 9.67 3.94
C VAL A 108 -11.05 9.86 5.19
N ASP A 109 -12.17 10.58 5.10
CA ASP A 109 -13.04 10.82 6.26
C ASP A 109 -13.63 9.52 6.81
N ALA A 110 -14.05 8.62 5.92
CA ALA A 110 -14.58 7.32 6.31
C ALA A 110 -13.51 6.42 6.92
N LYS A 111 -12.25 6.50 6.46
CA LYS A 111 -11.13 5.78 7.06
C LYS A 111 -10.80 6.35 8.44
N LEU A 112 -10.67 7.65 8.59
CA LEU A 112 -10.43 8.26 9.90
C LEU A 112 -11.51 7.85 10.92
N GLU A 113 -12.78 7.90 10.51
CA GLU A 113 -13.88 7.47 11.38
C GLU A 113 -13.82 5.98 11.71
N ALA A 114 -13.51 5.12 10.73
CA ALA A 114 -13.39 3.69 10.95
C ALA A 114 -12.24 3.33 11.91
N TRP A 115 -11.15 4.10 11.87
CA TRP A 115 -9.90 3.77 12.55
C TRP A 115 -9.66 4.53 13.85
N LYS A 116 -10.32 5.66 14.10
CA LYS A 116 -10.04 6.54 15.25
C LYS A 116 -10.00 5.80 16.60
N ASP A 117 -10.89 4.84 16.81
CA ASP A 117 -11.00 4.13 18.08
C ASP A 117 -9.89 3.06 18.22
N GLN A 118 -9.49 2.45 17.11
CA GLN A 118 -8.43 1.45 17.06
C GLN A 118 -7.05 2.10 17.19
N LEU A 119 -6.86 3.26 16.56
CA LEU A 119 -5.62 4.02 16.61
C LEU A 119 -5.48 4.82 17.92
N GLY A 120 -6.60 5.21 18.55
CA GLY A 120 -6.59 5.94 19.81
C GLY A 120 -5.72 7.20 19.75
N ALA A 121 -4.73 7.30 20.65
CA ALA A 121 -3.79 8.42 20.68
C ALA A 121 -2.84 8.49 19.47
N ASP A 122 -2.66 7.38 18.75
CA ASP A 122 -1.84 7.28 17.55
C ASP A 122 -2.62 7.64 16.28
N ALA A 123 -3.90 7.98 16.40
CA ALA A 123 -4.70 8.43 15.27
C ALA A 123 -4.11 9.73 14.67
N PRO A 124 -4.02 9.83 13.33
CA PRO A 124 -3.46 11.02 12.71
C PRO A 124 -4.36 12.24 12.99
N SER A 125 -3.76 13.30 13.54
CA SER A 125 -4.44 14.58 13.82
C SER A 125 -4.73 15.40 12.57
N SER A 126 -4.12 15.05 11.44
CA SER A 126 -4.34 15.66 10.13
C SER A 126 -4.01 14.65 9.02
N THR A 127 -4.55 14.88 7.83
CA THR A 127 -4.30 14.03 6.66
C THR A 127 -3.53 14.79 5.60
N ILE A 128 -2.64 14.07 4.92
CA ILE A 128 -1.86 14.61 3.81
C ILE A 128 -2.47 14.07 2.52
N VAL A 129 -2.80 14.97 1.61
CA VAL A 129 -3.19 14.61 0.25
C VAL A 129 -1.92 14.63 -0.61
N PRO A 130 -1.54 13.51 -1.24
CA PRO A 130 -0.37 13.48 -2.10
C PRO A 130 -0.47 14.43 -3.30
N SER A 131 0.68 14.88 -3.78
CA SER A 131 0.82 15.53 -5.07
C SER A 131 0.72 14.53 -6.22
N VAL A 132 0.21 15.01 -7.37
CA VAL A 132 0.04 14.17 -8.56
C VAL A 132 1.39 13.81 -9.14
N LEU A 133 1.64 12.51 -9.25
CA LEU A 133 2.73 11.97 -10.03
C LEU A 133 2.48 12.23 -11.53
N LYS A 134 3.34 13.05 -12.13
CA LYS A 134 3.20 13.51 -13.52
C LYS A 134 3.75 12.54 -14.58
N SER A 135 4.49 11.51 -14.16
CA SER A 135 5.19 10.58 -15.04
C SER A 135 5.11 9.15 -14.49
N LYS A 136 5.10 8.15 -15.38
CA LYS A 136 5.22 6.73 -14.98
C LYS A 136 6.65 6.32 -14.61
N ALA A 137 7.58 7.26 -14.57
CA ALA A 137 8.93 7.01 -14.09
C ALA A 137 9.45 8.22 -13.31
N LEU A 138 10.12 7.93 -12.20
CA LEU A 138 10.91 8.87 -11.41
C LEU A 138 12.39 8.67 -11.71
N LYS A 139 13.18 9.73 -11.52
CA LYS A 139 14.64 9.68 -11.59
C LYS A 139 15.22 9.88 -10.21
N LEU A 140 16.05 8.95 -9.77
CA LEU A 140 16.81 9.04 -8.53
C LEU A 140 18.28 8.84 -8.87
N GLU A 141 19.10 9.86 -8.68
CA GLU A 141 20.54 9.81 -8.97
C GLU A 141 20.87 9.27 -10.39
N GLY A 142 20.04 9.62 -11.38
CA GLY A 142 20.15 9.14 -12.76
C GLY A 142 19.50 7.77 -13.03
N SER A 143 19.25 6.97 -11.99
CA SER A 143 18.54 5.69 -12.07
C SER A 143 17.04 5.90 -12.33
N SER A 144 16.42 4.97 -13.07
CA SER A 144 14.98 5.01 -13.38
C SER A 144 14.18 4.18 -12.38
N LEU A 145 13.14 4.77 -11.79
CA LEU A 145 12.17 4.10 -10.92
C LEU A 145 10.83 4.12 -11.64
N GLU A 146 10.46 3.00 -12.23
CA GLU A 146 9.30 2.91 -13.11
C GLU A 146 8.06 2.44 -12.34
N ILE A 147 6.97 3.19 -12.44
CA ILE A 147 5.69 2.81 -11.86
C ILE A 147 4.92 1.97 -12.89
N ARG A 148 4.72 0.70 -12.57
CA ARG A 148 4.07 -0.30 -13.42
C ARG A 148 2.87 -0.91 -12.71
N GLY A 149 2.09 -1.74 -13.43
CA GLY A 149 0.90 -2.40 -12.90
C GLY A 149 -0.42 -1.65 -13.16
N PRO A 150 -1.56 -2.27 -12.80
CA PRO A 150 -2.88 -1.65 -12.93
C PRO A 150 -3.06 -0.42 -12.02
N VAL A 151 -4.04 0.43 -12.34
CA VAL A 151 -4.29 1.78 -11.78
C VAL A 151 -4.34 1.86 -10.25
N TYR A 152 -4.57 0.74 -9.57
CA TYR A 152 -4.65 0.63 -8.11
C TYR A 152 -3.85 -0.53 -7.51
N ARG A 153 -3.03 -1.16 -8.34
CA ARG A 153 -2.25 -2.37 -8.08
C ARG A 153 -0.85 -2.14 -8.65
N THR A 154 -0.31 -0.94 -8.38
CA THR A 154 0.97 -0.50 -8.93
C THR A 154 2.13 -0.97 -8.07
N PHE A 155 3.27 -1.16 -8.70
CA PHE A 155 4.56 -1.45 -8.07
C PHE A 155 5.66 -0.61 -8.72
N VAL A 156 6.81 -0.49 -8.06
CA VAL A 156 7.98 0.19 -8.63
C VAL A 156 8.97 -0.86 -9.16
N TRP A 157 9.34 -0.72 -10.42
CA TRP A 157 10.37 -1.50 -11.07
C TRP A 157 11.65 -0.67 -11.23
N ILE A 158 12.78 -1.22 -10.82
CA ILE A 158 14.10 -0.59 -10.94
C ILE A 158 14.93 -1.45 -11.91
N PRO A 159 14.94 -1.13 -13.22
CA PRO A 159 15.54 -2.00 -14.25
C PRO A 159 17.01 -2.29 -14.02
N GLU A 160 17.78 -1.28 -13.61
CA GLU A 160 19.22 -1.38 -13.39
C GLU A 160 19.58 -2.43 -12.33
N LEU A 161 18.71 -2.59 -11.32
CA LEU A 161 18.87 -3.58 -10.26
C LEU A 161 18.13 -4.88 -10.50
N LYS A 162 17.26 -4.91 -11.50
CA LYS A 162 16.20 -5.91 -11.61
C LYS A 162 15.42 -6.06 -10.30
N ALA A 163 15.10 -4.94 -9.64
CA ALA A 163 14.43 -4.93 -8.35
C ALA A 163 12.96 -4.51 -8.49
N VAL A 164 12.08 -5.20 -7.79
CA VAL A 164 10.69 -4.78 -7.58
C VAL A 164 10.54 -4.28 -6.14
N VAL A 165 10.03 -3.07 -5.99
CA VAL A 165 9.47 -2.59 -4.72
C VAL A 165 7.97 -2.71 -4.82
N ASP A 166 7.42 -3.58 -4.00
CA ASP A 166 6.00 -3.83 -3.94
C ASP A 166 5.26 -2.75 -3.15
N GLY A 167 4.00 -2.54 -3.54
CA GLY A 167 3.03 -1.87 -2.69
C GLY A 167 2.38 -2.89 -1.75
N VAL A 168 1.21 -3.39 -2.15
CA VAL A 168 0.44 -4.36 -1.37
C VAL A 168 0.22 -5.64 -2.17
N LEU A 169 0.96 -5.88 -3.27
CA LEU A 169 0.60 -6.96 -4.19
C LEU A 169 0.95 -8.33 -3.65
N MET A 170 2.10 -8.45 -3.00
CA MET A 170 2.65 -9.71 -2.53
C MET A 170 2.38 -9.88 -1.05
N VAL A 171 1.91 -11.07 -0.70
CA VAL A 171 1.79 -11.52 0.68
C VAL A 171 2.59 -12.80 0.90
N SER A 172 3.09 -12.98 2.11
CA SER A 172 3.79 -14.19 2.54
C SER A 172 3.32 -14.60 3.93
N ASN A 173 2.83 -15.83 4.07
CA ASN A 173 2.36 -16.44 5.33
C ASN A 173 1.23 -15.69 6.07
N ILE A 174 0.47 -14.86 5.36
CA ILE A 174 -0.67 -14.10 5.90
C ILE A 174 -1.89 -14.23 5.00
N HIS A 175 -3.08 -14.13 5.58
CA HIS A 175 -4.30 -13.99 4.81
C HIS A 175 -4.44 -12.57 4.24
N THR A 176 -4.66 -12.44 2.93
CA THR A 176 -4.74 -11.13 2.28
C THR A 176 -6.04 -10.41 2.56
N PHE A 177 -5.96 -9.12 2.90
CA PHE A 177 -7.09 -8.22 2.97
C PHE A 177 -7.63 -7.87 1.57
N VAL A 178 -8.89 -8.22 1.29
CA VAL A 178 -9.55 -7.99 -0.02
C VAL A 178 -10.85 -7.19 0.08
N ALA A 179 -11.12 -6.62 1.26
CA ALA A 179 -12.34 -5.85 1.53
C ALA A 179 -12.24 -4.36 1.16
N GLU A 180 -11.16 -3.89 0.52
CA GLU A 180 -10.96 -2.45 0.23
C GLU A 180 -12.20 -1.82 -0.43
N ARG A 181 -12.66 -0.70 0.12
CA ARG A 181 -13.89 -0.02 -0.30
C ARG A 181 -13.84 0.29 -1.80
N LYS A 182 -14.98 0.10 -2.48
CA LYS A 182 -15.11 0.21 -3.95
C LYS A 182 -14.24 -0.78 -4.76
N ARG A 183 -13.57 -1.76 -4.13
CA ARG A 183 -12.72 -2.77 -4.80
C ARG A 183 -13.01 -4.21 -4.39
N GLN A 184 -14.24 -4.47 -3.93
CA GLN A 184 -14.71 -5.79 -3.48
C GLN A 184 -15.19 -6.67 -4.66
N THR A 185 -14.70 -6.45 -5.88
CA THR A 185 -15.20 -7.09 -7.10
C THR A 185 -14.22 -8.14 -7.65
N PRO A 186 -14.71 -9.15 -8.41
CA PRO A 186 -13.85 -10.10 -9.10
C PRO A 186 -12.83 -9.41 -10.02
N GLU A 187 -13.21 -8.32 -10.69
CA GLU A 187 -12.33 -7.58 -11.59
C GLU A 187 -11.15 -6.97 -10.86
N SER A 188 -11.35 -6.45 -9.64
CA SER A 188 -10.25 -5.88 -8.84
C SER A 188 -9.26 -6.95 -8.38
N ARG A 189 -9.74 -8.17 -8.11
CA ARG A 189 -8.87 -9.30 -7.74
C ARG A 189 -8.17 -9.87 -8.97
N ALA A 190 -8.83 -9.87 -10.14
CA ALA A 190 -8.19 -10.18 -11.41
C ALA A 190 -7.11 -9.15 -11.81
N GLU A 191 -7.32 -7.85 -11.54
CA GLU A 191 -6.27 -6.82 -11.67
C GLU A 191 -5.06 -7.13 -10.80
N TRP A 192 -5.29 -7.56 -9.56
CA TRP A 192 -4.24 -7.95 -8.64
C TRP A 192 -3.39 -9.10 -9.20
N ILE A 193 -4.04 -10.16 -9.68
CA ILE A 193 -3.38 -11.28 -10.36
C ILE A 193 -2.56 -10.79 -11.57
N ARG A 194 -3.11 -9.89 -12.40
CA ARG A 194 -2.37 -9.32 -13.54
C ARG A 194 -1.13 -8.53 -13.11
N GLY A 195 -1.18 -7.81 -11.99
CA GLY A 195 -0.02 -7.13 -11.42
C GLY A 195 1.09 -8.11 -11.04
N LEU A 196 0.72 -9.22 -10.40
CA LEU A 196 1.64 -10.30 -10.02
C LEU A 196 2.24 -11.03 -11.22
N GLU A 197 1.46 -11.23 -12.28
CA GLU A 197 1.94 -11.81 -13.54
C GLU A 197 2.92 -10.86 -14.25
N GLN A 198 2.67 -9.54 -14.21
CA GLN A 198 3.63 -8.54 -14.72
C GLN A 198 4.95 -8.57 -13.93
N ILE A 199 4.90 -8.70 -12.60
CA ILE A 199 6.10 -8.84 -11.76
C ILE A 199 6.90 -10.08 -12.18
N GLN A 200 6.25 -11.24 -12.30
CA GLN A 200 6.91 -12.48 -12.71
C GLN A 200 7.56 -12.38 -14.09
N ALA A 201 6.89 -11.72 -15.04
CA ALA A 201 7.43 -11.53 -16.39
C ALA A 201 8.73 -10.71 -16.42
N LEU A 202 8.98 -9.87 -15.41
CA LEU A 202 10.20 -9.07 -15.29
C LEU A 202 11.41 -9.88 -14.81
N LYS A 203 11.19 -11.07 -14.24
CA LYS A 203 12.23 -11.93 -13.64
C LYS A 203 13.13 -11.14 -12.69
N PRO A 204 12.56 -10.54 -11.63
CA PRO A 204 13.33 -9.75 -10.68
C PRO A 204 14.40 -10.59 -10.00
N SER A 205 15.52 -9.97 -9.68
CA SER A 205 16.58 -10.55 -8.83
C SER A 205 16.46 -10.11 -7.38
N ILE A 206 15.65 -9.07 -7.11
CA ILE A 206 15.38 -8.52 -5.78
C ILE A 206 13.88 -8.20 -5.73
N ILE A 207 13.20 -8.65 -4.69
CA ILE A 207 11.83 -8.24 -4.39
C ILE A 207 11.83 -7.64 -2.98
N ILE A 208 11.20 -6.49 -2.84
CA ILE A 208 10.94 -5.87 -1.55
C ILE A 208 9.42 -5.88 -1.38
N SER A 209 8.94 -6.89 -0.64
CA SER A 209 7.51 -7.08 -0.38
C SER A 209 6.98 -6.04 0.61
N GLY A 210 5.76 -5.53 0.39
CA GLY A 210 5.16 -4.56 1.31
C GLY A 210 4.47 -5.20 2.52
N HIS A 211 3.97 -6.43 2.38
CA HIS A 211 3.37 -7.20 3.47
C HIS A 211 3.91 -8.64 3.49
N ALA A 212 5.06 -8.83 4.12
CA ALA A 212 5.64 -10.16 4.31
C ALA A 212 6.10 -10.34 5.75
N LEU A 213 5.77 -11.49 6.32
CA LEU A 213 6.43 -11.97 7.53
C LEU A 213 7.77 -12.60 7.14
N PRO A 214 8.82 -12.46 7.97
CA PRO A 214 10.01 -13.28 7.84
C PRO A 214 9.62 -14.77 7.82
N GLY A 215 10.10 -15.55 6.86
CA GLY A 215 9.71 -16.95 6.73
C GLY A 215 10.28 -17.66 5.51
N ASP A 216 9.77 -18.86 5.25
CA ASP A 216 10.34 -19.85 4.32
C ASP A 216 10.14 -19.56 2.82
N LEU A 217 9.20 -18.67 2.47
CA LEU A 217 9.00 -18.30 1.06
C LEU A 217 10.13 -17.38 0.64
N THR A 218 10.83 -17.79 -0.40
CA THR A 218 11.80 -16.92 -1.06
C THR A 218 11.05 -15.77 -1.75
N ASP A 219 11.71 -14.62 -1.81
CA ASP A 219 11.17 -13.40 -2.39
C ASP A 219 10.67 -13.62 -3.84
N ASP A 220 11.28 -14.52 -4.61
CA ASP A 220 10.88 -14.87 -5.99
C ASP A 220 9.66 -15.79 -6.10
N GLU A 221 9.28 -16.50 -5.04
CA GLU A 221 8.07 -17.34 -5.00
C GLU A 221 6.81 -16.53 -4.65
N ALA A 222 6.97 -15.43 -3.92
CA ALA A 222 5.86 -14.62 -3.39
C ALA A 222 4.84 -14.16 -4.44
N PRO A 223 5.22 -13.74 -5.67
CA PRO A 223 4.24 -13.35 -6.69
C PRO A 223 3.35 -14.52 -7.14
N ALA A 224 3.96 -15.68 -7.41
CA ALA A 224 3.26 -16.87 -7.88
C ALA A 224 2.35 -17.43 -6.78
N PHE A 225 2.87 -17.45 -5.55
CA PHE A 225 2.13 -17.84 -4.36
C PHE A 225 0.88 -16.96 -4.16
N THR A 226 1.06 -15.63 -4.17
CA THR A 226 -0.06 -14.70 -3.96
C THR A 226 -1.11 -14.83 -5.07
N ALA A 227 -0.69 -15.01 -6.32
CA ALA A 227 -1.61 -15.24 -7.42
C ALA A 227 -2.41 -16.54 -7.25
N ALA A 228 -1.79 -17.61 -6.74
CA ALA A 228 -2.47 -18.85 -6.41
C ALA A 228 -3.49 -18.66 -5.27
N TYR A 229 -3.13 -17.91 -4.23
CA TYR A 229 -4.05 -17.56 -3.13
C TYR A 229 -5.31 -16.87 -3.64
N PHE A 230 -5.17 -15.85 -4.51
CA PHE A 230 -6.32 -15.15 -5.08
C PHE A 230 -7.18 -16.05 -5.97
N ARG A 231 -6.58 -16.92 -6.80
CA ARG A 231 -7.34 -17.87 -7.63
C ARG A 231 -8.13 -18.84 -6.76
N GLU A 232 -7.54 -19.30 -5.66
CA GLU A 232 -8.21 -20.17 -4.70
C GLU A 232 -9.36 -19.44 -3.99
N PHE A 233 -9.11 -18.24 -3.50
CA PHE A 233 -10.13 -17.41 -2.87
C PHE A 233 -11.33 -17.20 -3.81
N GLU A 234 -11.09 -16.87 -5.09
CA GLU A 234 -12.14 -16.77 -6.10
C GLU A 234 -12.92 -18.07 -6.31
N ALA A 235 -12.22 -19.21 -6.32
CA ALA A 235 -12.86 -20.51 -6.48
C ALA A 235 -13.75 -20.89 -5.29
N GLN A 236 -13.40 -20.46 -4.07
CA GLN A 236 -14.17 -20.77 -2.86
C GLN A 236 -15.40 -19.86 -2.66
N ILE A 237 -15.39 -18.62 -3.17
CA ILE A 237 -16.53 -17.68 -3.03
C ILE A 237 -17.89 -18.29 -3.44
N PRO A 238 -18.05 -18.93 -4.62
CA PRO A 238 -19.33 -19.50 -5.03
C PRO A 238 -19.69 -20.79 -4.29
N LEU A 239 -18.71 -21.49 -3.70
CA LEU A 239 -18.93 -22.74 -2.94
C LEU A 239 -19.37 -22.46 -1.50
N ALA A 240 -18.87 -21.38 -0.91
CA ALA A 240 -19.21 -20.98 0.44
C ALA A 240 -20.60 -20.35 0.52
N ARG A 241 -21.44 -20.76 1.48
CA ARG A 241 -22.79 -20.18 1.64
C ARG A 241 -22.74 -18.82 2.35
N ASN A 242 -21.79 -18.65 3.27
CA ASN A 242 -21.63 -17.49 4.12
C ASN A 242 -20.13 -17.24 4.41
N SER A 243 -19.80 -16.19 5.17
CA SER A 243 -18.42 -15.87 5.50
C SER A 243 -17.73 -16.97 6.32
N THR A 244 -18.44 -17.61 7.26
CA THR A 244 -17.91 -18.73 8.05
C THR A 244 -17.44 -19.89 7.18
N ASP A 245 -18.25 -20.29 6.19
CA ASP A 245 -17.90 -21.36 5.25
C ASP A 245 -16.67 -20.97 4.40
N LEU A 246 -16.57 -19.70 3.97
CA LEU A 246 -15.43 -19.19 3.19
C LEU A 246 -14.15 -19.13 4.02
N ILE A 247 -14.24 -18.65 5.26
CA ILE A 247 -13.11 -18.61 6.22
C ILE A 247 -12.60 -20.02 6.46
N ALA A 248 -13.50 -20.98 6.75
CA ALA A 248 -13.13 -22.37 6.99
C ALA A 248 -12.40 -22.98 5.78
N ALA A 249 -12.93 -22.80 4.57
CA ALA A 249 -12.31 -23.32 3.35
C ALA A 249 -10.91 -22.74 3.11
N MET A 250 -10.72 -21.43 3.35
CA MET A 250 -9.41 -20.79 3.20
C MET A 250 -8.42 -21.22 4.28
N LYS A 251 -8.86 -21.39 5.54
CA LYS A 251 -8.00 -21.88 6.64
C LYS A 251 -7.60 -23.35 6.48
N GLU A 252 -8.46 -24.17 5.87
CA GLU A 252 -8.12 -25.56 5.54
C GLU A 252 -6.99 -25.63 4.50
N LYS A 253 -7.04 -24.75 3.48
CA LYS A 253 -6.03 -24.72 2.42
C LYS A 253 -4.74 -24.02 2.81
N TYR A 254 -4.82 -23.03 3.69
CA TYR A 254 -3.68 -22.25 4.15
C TYR A 254 -3.58 -22.31 5.69
N PRO A 255 -3.33 -23.51 6.25
CA PRO A 255 -3.25 -23.67 7.71
C PRO A 255 -2.04 -22.92 8.27
N GLY A 256 -2.24 -22.21 9.39
CA GLY A 256 -1.17 -21.50 10.11
C GLY A 256 -0.84 -20.10 9.56
N PHE A 257 -1.55 -19.65 8.52
CA PHE A 257 -1.42 -18.28 8.03
C PHE A 257 -1.87 -17.28 9.10
N GLN A 258 -1.10 -16.21 9.26
CA GLN A 258 -1.41 -15.15 10.23
C GLN A 258 -2.42 -14.15 9.64
N ASP A 259 -2.75 -13.12 10.43
CA ASP A 259 -3.73 -12.07 10.09
C ASP A 259 -5.11 -12.65 9.71
N GLU A 260 -5.61 -13.56 10.55
CA GLU A 260 -6.96 -14.11 10.39
C GLU A 260 -8.05 -13.02 10.40
N SER A 261 -7.80 -11.89 11.08
CA SER A 261 -8.68 -10.72 11.06
C SER A 261 -8.92 -10.18 9.65
N SER A 262 -7.88 -10.13 8.81
CA SER A 262 -8.02 -9.74 7.41
C SER A 262 -8.89 -10.72 6.64
N LEU A 263 -8.76 -12.03 6.88
CA LEU A 263 -9.63 -13.05 6.27
C LEU A 263 -11.08 -12.90 6.71
N GLU A 264 -11.31 -12.74 8.02
CA GLU A 264 -12.65 -12.62 8.60
C GLU A 264 -13.40 -11.42 8.03
N LEU A 265 -12.78 -10.23 8.08
CA LEU A 265 -13.36 -9.01 7.54
C LEU A 265 -13.59 -9.13 6.03
N SER A 266 -12.60 -9.66 5.31
CA SER A 266 -12.72 -9.88 3.86
C SER A 266 -13.88 -10.81 3.51
N ALA A 267 -14.00 -11.95 4.19
CA ALA A 267 -15.06 -12.91 3.93
C ALA A 267 -16.45 -12.32 4.22
N GLN A 268 -16.62 -11.62 5.34
CA GLN A 268 -17.88 -10.96 5.68
C GLN A 268 -18.30 -9.93 4.62
N VAL A 269 -17.34 -9.15 4.12
CA VAL A 269 -17.61 -8.13 3.10
C VAL A 269 -17.91 -8.76 1.74
N ILE A 270 -17.10 -9.74 1.30
CA ILE A 270 -17.27 -10.42 0.02
C ILE A 270 -18.58 -11.22 -0.04
N LYS A 271 -19.02 -11.79 1.09
CA LYS A 271 -20.33 -12.47 1.19
C LYS A 271 -21.50 -11.53 1.44
N GLY A 272 -21.26 -10.22 1.54
CA GLY A 272 -22.30 -9.19 1.68
C GLY A 272 -22.91 -9.09 3.09
N GLU A 273 -22.31 -9.75 4.07
CA GLU A 273 -22.75 -9.76 5.47
C GLU A 273 -22.32 -8.49 6.22
N ARG A 274 -21.23 -7.86 5.75
CA ARG A 274 -20.71 -6.60 6.28
C ARG A 274 -20.50 -5.58 5.16
N LYS A 275 -20.79 -4.31 5.45
CA LYS A 275 -20.38 -3.20 4.58
C LYS A 275 -19.05 -2.63 5.06
N TRP A 276 -18.21 -2.28 4.11
CA TRP A 276 -16.90 -1.67 4.30
C TRP A 276 -16.66 -0.62 3.22
#